data_AF-A0AAX0AYP8-F1
#
_entry.id   AF-A0AAX0AYP8-F1
#
_cell.length_a   1.000
_cell.length_b   1.000
_cell.length_c   1.000
_cell.angle_alpha   90.00
_cell.angle_beta   90.00
_cell.angle_gamma   90.00
#
_symmetry.space_group_name_H-M   'P 1'
#
loop_
_entity.id
_entity.type
_entity.pdbx_description
1 polymer ?
#
loop_
_entity_poly.entity_id
_entity_poly.type
_entity_poly.pdbx_seq_one_letter_code
_entity_poly.pdbx_strand_id
1 'polypeptide(L)'
;MLKTNKNITITGTSMVGETQALFMSASISTDGSNTGNISTSITNSSVYTANKTECRKDISDFQSLVYAAQDELTATTTSDTTTTD
;
A
#
# COMPACT_ATOMS: atom_id res chain seq x y z
N MET A 1 21.26 -22.35 7.09
CA MET A 1 21.44 -21.08 6.33
C MET A 1 20.19 -20.23 6.52
N LEU A 2 20.34 -18.97 6.93
CA LEU A 2 19.21 -18.05 7.12
C LEU A 2 18.72 -17.56 5.75
N LYS A 3 17.43 -17.73 5.45
CA LYS A 3 16.78 -17.09 4.31
C LYS A 3 16.12 -15.81 4.82
N THR A 4 16.54 -14.66 4.30
CA THR A 4 15.91 -13.37 4.57
C THR A 4 15.07 -12.97 3.38
N ASN A 5 13.88 -12.42 3.65
CA ASN A 5 13.00 -11.85 2.64
C ASN A 5 12.66 -10.44 3.12
N LYS A 6 12.80 -9.44 2.25
CA LYS A 6 12.51 -8.05 2.57
C LYS A 6 11.18 -7.68 1.92
N ASN A 7 10.23 -7.28 2.74
CA ASN A 7 8.98 -6.68 2.29
C ASN A 7 8.78 -5.34 2.99
N ILE A 8 8.11 -4.41 2.32
CA ILE A 8 7.56 -3.21 2.92
C ILE A 8 6.07 -3.46 3.16
N THR A 9 5.63 -3.35 4.41
CA THR A 9 4.20 -3.39 4.74
C THR A 9 3.73 -1.99 5.10
N ILE A 10 2.71 -1.50 4.40
CA ILE A 10 2.08 -0.21 4.65
C ILE A 10 0.68 -0.49 5.19
N THR A 11 0.28 0.14 6.29
CA THR A 11 -1.07 0.01 6.85
C THR A 11 -1.70 1.39 6.97
N GLY A 12 -3.00 1.46 6.68
CA GLY A 12 -3.81 2.66 6.75
C GLY A 12 -5.12 2.36 7.45
N THR A 13 -5.57 3.26 8.32
CA THR A 13 -6.85 3.14 9.01
C THR A 13 -7.65 4.40 8.77
N SER A 14 -8.82 4.26 8.14
CA SER A 14 -9.74 5.38 7.97
C SER A 14 -10.60 5.48 9.24
N MET A 15 -10.42 6.56 9.98
CA MET A 15 -11.16 6.88 11.21
C MET A 15 -12.17 7.98 10.88
N VAL A 16 -13.45 7.73 11.12
CA VAL A 16 -14.49 8.76 11.03
C VAL A 16 -14.95 9.07 12.45
N GLY A 17 -14.50 10.20 12.97
CA GLY A 17 -14.63 10.52 14.38
C GLY A 17 -13.81 9.55 15.24
N GLU A 18 -14.45 8.86 16.18
CA GLU A 18 -13.81 7.87 17.07
C GLU A 18 -13.93 6.43 16.55
N THR A 19 -14.66 6.20 15.45
CA THR A 19 -14.90 4.85 14.94
C THR A 19 -14.07 4.58 13.68
N GLN A 20 -13.40 3.42 13.67
CA GLN A 20 -12.71 2.94 12.49
C GLN A 20 -13.72 2.49 11.42
N ALA A 21 -13.71 3.18 10.28
CA ALA A 21 -14.55 2.86 9.14
C ALA A 21 -13.91 1.75 8.30
N LEU A 22 -12.61 1.87 8.01
CA LEU A 22 -11.86 0.90 7.20
C LEU A 22 -10.47 0.60 7.77
N PHE A 23 -9.98 -0.56 7.38
CA PHE A 23 -8.60 -0.96 7.49
C PHE A 23 -8.04 -1.27 6.10
N MET A 24 -6.88 -0.72 5.81
CA MET A 24 -6.14 -0.97 4.59
C MET A 24 -4.76 -1.50 4.95
N SER A 25 -4.32 -2.52 4.24
CA SER A 25 -2.97 -3.03 4.34
C SER A 25 -2.43 -3.31 2.96
N ALA A 26 -1.18 -2.97 2.73
CA ALA A 26 -0.46 -3.31 1.53
C ALA A 26 0.86 -3.94 1.89
N SER A 27 1.29 -4.92 1.12
CA SER A 27 2.64 -5.46 1.20
C SER A 27 3.29 -5.34 -0.17
N ILE A 28 4.52 -4.85 -0.20
CA ILE A 28 5.34 -4.68 -1.39
C ILE A 28 6.57 -5.54 -1.19
N SER A 29 6.80 -6.49 -2.09
CA SER A 29 8.03 -7.28 -2.06
C SER A 29 9.19 -6.48 -2.63
N THR A 30 10.34 -6.47 -1.94
CA THR A 30 11.56 -5.79 -2.42
C THR A 30 12.54 -6.78 -3.08
N ASP A 31 12.09 -7.98 -3.40
CA ASP A 31 12.92 -9.06 -3.97
C ASP A 31 13.11 -8.94 -5.50
N GLY A 32 12.74 -7.79 -6.08
CA GLY A 32 12.85 -7.53 -7.51
C GLY A 32 11.63 -7.96 -8.33
N SER A 33 10.66 -8.65 -7.73
CA SER A 33 9.38 -8.93 -8.40
C SER A 33 8.49 -7.69 -8.54
N ASN A 34 8.73 -6.68 -7.69
CA ASN A 34 7.90 -5.50 -7.51
C ASN A 34 6.39 -5.82 -7.38
N THR A 35 6.08 -7.05 -6.97
CA THR A 35 4.69 -7.46 -6.76
C THR A 35 4.27 -6.98 -5.40
N GLY A 36 3.26 -6.11 -5.38
CA GLY A 36 2.59 -5.70 -4.16
C GLY A 36 1.12 -6.12 -4.18
N ASN A 37 0.59 -6.47 -3.02
CA ASN A 37 -0.83 -6.69 -2.82
C ASN A 37 -1.40 -5.54 -1.98
N ILE A 38 -2.57 -5.05 -2.36
CA ILE A 38 -3.35 -4.08 -1.57
C ILE A 38 -4.62 -4.79 -1.11
N SER A 39 -4.81 -4.86 0.19
CA SER A 39 -5.96 -5.43 0.86
C SER A 39 -6.74 -4.33 1.56
N THR A 40 -8.04 -4.26 1.30
CA THR A 40 -8.94 -3.28 1.92
C THR A 40 -10.04 -4.04 2.64
N SER A 41 -10.23 -3.75 3.92
CA SER A 41 -11.24 -4.37 4.78
C SER A 41 -12.14 -3.30 5.35
N ILE A 42 -13.44 -3.41 5.10
CA ILE A 42 -14.45 -2.53 5.70
C ILE A 42 -14.72 -3.04 7.11
N THR A 43 -14.23 -2.32 8.12
CA THR A 43 -14.42 -2.68 9.53
C THR A 43 -15.84 -2.35 9.99
N ASN A 44 -16.39 -1.23 9.51
CA ASN A 44 -17.73 -0.80 9.86
C ASN A 44 -18.51 -0.30 8.63
N SER A 45 -19.36 -1.17 8.09
CA SER A 45 -20.16 -0.87 6.89
C SER A 45 -21.16 0.27 7.07
N SER A 46 -21.63 0.52 8.31
CA SER A 46 -22.55 1.62 8.60
C SER A 46 -21.85 2.97 8.47
N VAL A 47 -20.69 3.10 9.14
CA VAL A 47 -19.85 4.30 9.07
C VAL A 47 -19.33 4.53 7.65
N TYR A 48 -18.89 3.47 6.99
CA TYR A 48 -18.49 3.51 5.58
C TYR A 48 -19.63 4.00 4.68
N THR A 49 -20.85 3.53 4.89
CA THR A 49 -21.99 3.90 4.06
C THR A 49 -22.40 5.36 4.26
N ALA A 50 -22.30 5.86 5.48
CA ALA A 50 -22.54 7.26 5.80
C ALA A 50 -21.46 8.20 5.23
N ASN A 51 -20.20 7.75 5.15
CA ASN A 51 -19.04 8.57 4.78
C ASN A 51 -18.32 8.04 3.52
N LYS A 52 -19.07 7.48 2.57
CA LYS A 52 -18.53 6.81 1.37
C LYS A 52 -17.52 7.67 0.62
N THR A 53 -17.74 8.98 0.55
CA THR A 53 -16.88 9.90 -0.20
C THR A 53 -15.49 10.01 0.43
N GLU A 54 -15.41 10.25 1.74
CA GLU A 54 -14.13 10.31 2.46
C GLU A 54 -13.44 8.94 2.45
N CYS A 55 -14.18 7.89 2.80
CA CYS A 55 -13.70 6.52 2.78
C CYS A 55 -13.07 6.11 1.43
N ARG A 56 -13.70 6.48 0.31
CA ARG A 56 -13.16 6.21 -1.04
C ARG A 56 -11.94 7.06 -1.35
N LYS A 57 -11.92 8.31 -0.88
CA LYS A 57 -10.77 9.18 -1.01
C LYS A 57 -9.57 8.61 -0.25
N ASP A 58 -9.76 8.17 0.99
CA ASP A 58 -8.72 7.55 1.81
C ASP A 58 -8.14 6.29 1.14
N ILE A 59 -9.02 5.44 0.57
CA ILE A 59 -8.58 4.26 -0.19
C ILE A 59 -7.72 4.68 -1.39
N SER A 60 -8.15 5.69 -2.16
CA SER A 60 -7.41 6.17 -3.33
C SER A 60 -6.07 6.80 -2.96
N ASP A 61 -6.02 7.58 -1.88
CA ASP A 61 -4.81 8.22 -1.38
C ASP A 61 -3.81 7.16 -0.89
N PHE A 62 -4.30 6.13 -0.20
CA PHE A 62 -3.47 5.00 0.23
C PHE A 62 -2.95 4.17 -0.95
N GLN A 63 -3.80 3.89 -1.93
CA GLN A 63 -3.37 3.21 -3.16
C GLN A 63 -2.26 4.01 -3.86
N SER A 64 -2.42 5.33 -3.94
CA SER A 64 -1.40 6.22 -4.52
C SER A 64 -0.09 6.18 -3.75
N LEU A 65 -0.14 6.16 -2.42
CA LEU A 65 1.03 5.98 -1.54
C LEU A 65 1.73 4.64 -1.78
N VAL A 66 0.96 3.56 -1.92
CA VAL A 66 1.52 2.22 -2.20
C VAL A 66 2.18 2.19 -3.57
N TYR A 67 1.56 2.77 -4.60
CA TYR A 67 2.15 2.86 -5.93
C TYR A 67 3.40 3.73 -5.96
N ALA A 68 3.40 4.89 -5.30
CA ALA A 68 4.59 5.71 -5.17
C ALA A 68 5.74 4.94 -4.49
N ALA A 69 5.45 4.16 -3.43
CA ALA A 69 6.44 3.32 -2.79
C ALA A 69 6.96 2.18 -3.69
N GLN A 70 6.09 1.58 -4.52
CA GLN A 70 6.50 0.60 -5.55
C GLN A 70 7.40 1.24 -6.61
N ASP A 71 7.05 2.45 -7.05
CA ASP A 71 7.80 3.20 -8.07
C ASP A 71 9.18 3.62 -7.53
N GLU A 72 9.27 4.10 -6.29
CA GLU A 72 10.55 4.41 -5.64
C GLU A 72 11.44 3.17 -5.53
N LEU A 73 10.86 2.02 -5.19
CA LEU A 73 11.55 0.74 -5.15
C LEU A 73 12.04 0.27 -6.52
N THR A 74 11.23 0.47 -7.55
CA THR A 74 11.59 0.16 -8.93
C THR A 74 12.71 1.06 -9.40
N ALA A 75 12.61 2.38 -9.15
CA ALA A 75 13.62 3.36 -9.52
C ALA A 75 14.97 3.09 -8.85
N THR A 76 14.98 2.63 -7.60
CA THR A 76 16.21 2.20 -6.92
C THR A 76 16.76 0.89 -7.47
N THR A 77 15.95 0.03 -8.07
CA THR A 77 16.39 -1.23 -8.70
C THR A 77 16.80 -1.05 -10.18
N THR A 78 16.27 -0.03 -10.86
CA THR A 78 16.60 0.29 -12.27
C THR A 78 17.86 1.14 -12.43
N SER A 79 18.41 1.70 -11.35
CA SER A 79 19.68 2.45 -11.42
C SER A 79 20.93 1.56 -11.58
N ASP A 80 20.79 0.24 -11.72
CA ASP A 80 21.89 -0.70 -12.03
C ASP A 80 21.70 -1.44 -13.36
N THR A 81 21.08 -0.80 -14.35
CA THR A 81 21.19 -1.20 -15.76
C THR A 81 21.38 0.03 -16.65
N THR A 82 22.54 0.66 -16.53
CA THR A 82 23.05 1.54 -17.58
C THR A 82 24.47 1.10 -17.96
N THR A 83 24.56 0.59 -19.19
CA THR A 83 25.76 0.61 -20.06
C THR A 83 26.83 -0.47 -19.86
N THR A 84 26.94 -1.36 -20.84
CA THR A 84 28.17 -1.58 -21.65
C THR A 84 27.68 -2.17 -22.98
N ASP A 85 27.45 -1.33 -24.00
CA ASP A 85 28.38 -1.05 -25.12
C ASP A 85 28.86 -2.32 -25.85
#